data_AF-A0A0S7ZG32-F1
#
_entry.id   AF-A0A0S7ZG32-F1
#
_cell.length_a   1.000
_cell.length_b   1.000
_cell.length_c   1.000
_cell.angle_alpha   90.00
_cell.angle_beta   90.00
_cell.angle_gamma   90.00
#
_symmetry.space_group_name_H-M   'P 1'
#
loop_
_entity.id
_entity.type
_entity.pdbx_description
1 polymer ?
#
loop_
_entity_poly.entity_id
_entity_poly.type
_entity_poly.pdbx_seq_one_letter_code
_entity_poly.pdbx_strand_id
1 'polypeptide(L)'
;MRTPTIYRPVVNMELLQGYAPLLDISYWFNPRPVPLGPSLVGGVFSFFSWFVVVAVALRVIAHFVGKRDRLKSDVAARFARLLGTSGFLGLLFLFFAFEQIPLFGMRFWFLLLFLLFMVWLMRIALFVVRDYPALRRQDTEKRRFERYLPNRRN
;
A
#
# COMPACT_ATOMS: atom_id res chain seq x y z
N MET A 1 47.18 20.16 -36.97
CA MET A 1 45.74 20.51 -36.94
C MET A 1 45.05 19.60 -35.94
N ARG A 2 44.55 20.13 -34.80
CA ARG A 2 43.74 19.37 -33.83
C ARG A 2 42.27 19.53 -34.18
N THR A 3 41.57 18.43 -34.40
CA THR A 3 40.11 18.42 -34.50
C THR A 3 39.48 18.58 -33.11
N PRO A 4 38.44 19.41 -32.95
CA PRO A 4 37.75 19.56 -31.67
C PRO A 4 36.88 18.32 -31.42
N THR A 5 37.12 17.63 -30.31
CA THR A 5 36.24 16.59 -29.79
C THR A 5 34.98 17.24 -29.22
N ILE A 6 33.88 17.12 -29.96
CA ILE A 6 32.54 17.53 -29.53
C ILE A 6 32.13 16.62 -28.37
N TYR A 7 32.09 17.16 -27.15
CA TYR A 7 31.52 16.51 -25.98
C TYR A 7 30.00 16.41 -26.20
N ARG A 8 29.50 15.26 -26.68
CA ARG A 8 28.07 14.95 -26.60
C ARG A 8 27.78 14.50 -25.17
N PRO A 9 26.87 15.15 -24.44
CA PRO A 9 26.42 14.59 -23.17
C PRO A 9 25.73 13.26 -23.49
N VAL A 10 26.36 12.17 -23.07
CA VAL A 10 25.69 10.87 -22.99
C VAL A 10 24.69 11.02 -21.86
N VAL A 11 23.51 11.54 -22.19
CA VAL A 11 22.37 11.46 -21.30
C VAL A 11 22.14 9.97 -21.15
N ASN A 12 22.36 9.44 -19.95
CA ASN A 12 22.24 8.04 -19.59
C ASN A 12 20.78 7.57 -19.82
N MET A 13 20.42 7.30 -21.08
CA MET A 13 19.14 6.73 -21.48
C MET A 13 19.01 5.26 -21.04
N GLU A 14 20.10 4.64 -20.56
CA GLU A 14 20.10 3.29 -20.00
C GLU A 14 19.19 3.14 -18.78
N LEU A 15 19.05 4.19 -17.96
CA LEU A 15 18.15 4.18 -16.80
C LEU A 15 16.68 4.00 -17.19
N LEU A 16 16.27 4.40 -18.39
CA LEU A 16 14.86 4.30 -18.83
C LEU A 16 14.60 3.07 -19.71
N GLN A 17 15.64 2.42 -20.26
CA GLN A 17 15.48 1.25 -21.12
C GLN A 17 14.91 0.03 -20.39
N GLY A 18 15.22 -0.15 -19.09
CA GLY A 18 14.65 -1.23 -18.27
C GLY A 18 13.15 -1.09 -17.96
N TYR A 19 12.59 0.11 -18.10
CA TYR A 19 11.19 0.42 -17.77
C TYR A 19 10.29 0.54 -19.01
N ALA A 20 10.86 0.59 -20.22
CA ALA A 20 10.11 0.61 -21.48
C ALA A 20 9.06 -0.53 -21.61
N PRO A 21 9.31 -1.77 -21.12
CA PRO A 21 8.31 -2.84 -21.18
C PRO A 21 7.08 -2.61 -20.29
N LEU A 22 7.16 -1.73 -19.27
CA LEU A 22 6.05 -1.48 -18.34
C LEU A 22 4.86 -0.76 -18.99
N LEU A 23 5.06 -0.11 -20.13
CA LEU A 23 4.01 0.60 -20.86
C LEU A 23 3.30 -0.30 -21.89
N ASP A 24 3.80 -1.52 -22.12
CA ASP A 24 3.21 -2.43 -23.09
C ASP A 24 2.10 -3.25 -22.43
N ILE A 25 0.86 -3.17 -22.92
CA ILE A 25 -0.27 -3.97 -22.42
C ILE A 25 0.09 -5.47 -22.48
N SER A 26 0.80 -5.90 -23.52
CA SER A 26 1.18 -7.30 -23.71
C SER A 26 2.11 -7.82 -22.59
N TYR A 27 2.89 -6.94 -21.96
CA TYR A 27 3.75 -7.28 -20.82
C TYR A 27 2.95 -7.67 -19.58
N TRP A 28 1.77 -7.07 -19.39
CA TRP A 28 0.91 -7.29 -18.21
C TRP A 28 0.02 -8.53 -18.33
N PHE A 29 -0.44 -8.81 -19.55
CA PHE A 29 -1.35 -9.92 -19.84
C PHE A 29 -0.65 -11.17 -20.41
N ASN A 30 0.68 -11.22 -20.37
CA ASN A 30 1.42 -12.40 -20.82
C ASN A 30 1.21 -13.58 -19.84
N PRO A 31 0.63 -14.72 -20.27
CA PRO A 31 0.44 -15.92 -19.44
C PRO A 31 1.77 -16.62 -19.09
N ARG A 32 2.84 -16.34 -19.85
CA ARG A 32 4.18 -16.89 -19.65
C ARG A 32 5.18 -15.74 -19.56
N PRO A 33 5.14 -14.97 -18.47
CA PRO A 33 6.07 -13.87 -18.29
C PRO A 33 7.48 -14.45 -18.20
N VAL A 34 8.43 -13.84 -18.90
CA VAL A 34 9.86 -14.11 -18.70
C VAL A 34 10.17 -13.91 -17.20
N PRO A 35 10.91 -14.84 -16.56
CA PRO A 35 11.24 -14.74 -15.15
C PRO A 35 11.83 -13.36 -14.85
N LEU A 36 11.28 -12.72 -13.81
CA LEU A 36 11.73 -11.42 -13.33
C LEU A 36 13.21 -11.55 -12.94
N GLY A 37 14.05 -10.62 -13.37
CA GLY A 37 15.45 -10.60 -12.98
C GLY A 37 15.61 -10.56 -11.45
N PRO A 38 16.68 -11.14 -10.87
CA PRO A 38 16.85 -11.26 -9.41
C PRO A 38 16.69 -9.92 -8.66
N SER A 39 17.14 -8.82 -9.27
CA SER A 39 17.01 -7.46 -8.72
C SER A 39 15.55 -6.98 -8.60
N LEU A 40 14.71 -7.31 -9.58
CA LEU A 40 13.31 -6.88 -9.62
C LEU A 40 12.45 -7.68 -8.63
N VAL A 41 12.70 -8.98 -8.52
CA VAL A 41 12.05 -9.83 -7.50
C VAL A 41 12.39 -9.32 -6.10
N GLY A 42 13.67 -9.04 -5.83
CA GLY A 42 14.12 -8.46 -4.56
C GLY A 42 13.41 -7.14 -4.24
N GLY A 43 13.32 -6.23 -5.21
CA GLY A 43 12.65 -4.94 -5.03
C GLY A 43 11.15 -5.07 -4.71
N VAL A 44 10.42 -5.90 -5.47
CA VAL A 44 8.98 -6.14 -5.24
C VAL A 44 8.75 -6.84 -3.90
N PHE A 45 9.57 -7.83 -3.56
CA PHE A 45 9.51 -8.51 -2.28
C PHE A 45 9.74 -7.54 -1.12
N SER A 46 10.79 -6.73 -1.17
CA SER A 46 11.09 -5.72 -0.13
C SER A 46 9.94 -4.72 0.03
N PHE A 47 9.35 -4.25 -1.07
CA PHE A 47 8.22 -3.32 -1.05
C PHE A 47 6.99 -3.91 -0.34
N PHE A 48 6.56 -5.13 -0.70
CA PHE A 48 5.41 -5.76 -0.05
C PHE A 48 5.70 -6.25 1.37
N SER A 49 6.93 -6.70 1.64
CA SER A 49 7.36 -7.04 3.00
C SER A 49 7.31 -5.81 3.91
N TRP A 50 7.74 -4.64 3.43
CA TRP A 50 7.60 -3.38 4.16
C TRP A 50 6.13 -3.07 4.48
N PHE A 51 5.21 -3.27 3.53
CA PHE A 51 3.77 -3.07 3.77
C PHE A 51 3.24 -3.94 4.91
N VAL A 52 3.67 -5.21 4.98
CA VAL A 52 3.29 -6.12 6.08
C VAL A 52 3.85 -5.63 7.42
N VAL A 53 5.12 -5.23 7.46
CA VAL A 53 5.75 -4.70 8.68
C VAL A 53 5.00 -3.46 9.18
N VAL A 54 4.71 -2.50 8.29
CA VAL A 54 3.95 -1.29 8.63
C VAL A 54 2.53 -1.63 9.10
N ALA A 55 1.88 -2.61 8.47
CA ALA A 55 0.55 -3.06 8.88
C ALA A 55 0.54 -3.62 10.30
N VAL A 56 1.54 -4.45 10.65
CA VAL A 56 1.69 -5.00 12.01
C VAL A 56 1.95 -3.87 13.01
N ALA A 57 2.87 -2.95 12.70
CA ALA A 57 3.16 -1.81 13.56
C ALA A 57 1.91 -0.94 13.81
N LEU A 58 1.15 -0.62 12.75
CA LEU A 58 -0.10 0.14 12.87
C LEU A 58 -1.14 -0.62 13.70
N ARG A 59 -1.21 -1.94 13.60
CA ARG A 59 -2.15 -2.75 14.40
C ARG A 59 -1.79 -2.75 15.88
N VAL A 60 -0.50 -2.82 16.19
CA VAL A 60 0.01 -2.68 17.56
C VAL A 60 -0.30 -1.28 18.10
N ILE A 61 -0.03 -0.23 17.33
CA ILE A 61 -0.38 1.15 17.70
C ILE A 61 -1.89 1.30 17.92
N ALA A 62 -2.72 0.75 17.03
CA ALA A 62 -4.17 0.80 17.17
C ALA A 62 -4.64 0.15 18.48
N HIS A 63 -4.03 -0.96 18.89
CA HIS A 63 -4.34 -1.62 20.16
C HIS A 63 -4.00 -0.74 21.37
N PHE A 64 -2.82 -0.10 21.38
CA PHE A 64 -2.43 0.79 22.47
C PHE A 64 -3.25 2.09 22.52
N VAL A 65 -3.50 2.70 21.36
CA VAL A 65 -4.27 3.95 21.25
C VAL A 65 -5.75 3.74 21.57
N GLY A 66 -6.30 2.54 21.30
CA GLY A 66 -7.71 2.23 21.55
C GLY A 66 -8.13 2.32 23.01
N LYS A 67 -7.17 2.23 23.94
CA LYS A 67 -7.42 2.46 25.38
C LYS A 67 -7.73 3.93 25.72
N ARG A 68 -7.30 4.87 24.88
CA ARG A 68 -7.41 6.33 25.14
C ARG A 68 -8.34 7.03 24.17
N ASP A 69 -8.31 6.63 22.90
CA ASP A 69 -9.05 7.26 21.81
C ASP A 69 -9.50 6.20 20.79
N ARG A 70 -10.76 5.78 20.94
CA ARG A 70 -11.38 4.75 20.09
C ARG A 70 -11.44 5.17 18.62
N LEU A 71 -11.53 6.47 18.35
CA LEU A 71 -11.59 7.00 16.98
C LEU A 71 -10.25 6.88 16.27
N LYS A 72 -9.17 7.26 16.94
CA LYS A 72 -7.81 7.12 16.39
C LYS A 72 -7.43 5.66 16.20
N SER A 73 -7.83 4.77 17.12
CA SER A 73 -7.59 3.34 16.94
C SER A 73 -8.34 2.74 15.77
N ASP A 74 -9.58 3.20 15.50
CA ASP A 74 -10.35 2.70 14.37
C ASP A 74 -9.71 3.11 13.04
N VAL A 75 -9.27 4.35 12.91
CA VAL A 75 -8.53 4.82 11.73
C VAL A 75 -7.24 4.02 11.53
N ALA A 76 -6.43 3.87 12.58
CA ALA A 76 -5.19 3.09 12.51
C ALA A 76 -5.45 1.62 12.14
N ALA A 77 -6.50 1.00 12.70
CA ALA A 77 -6.89 -0.37 12.37
C ALA A 77 -7.35 -0.53 10.91
N ARG A 78 -8.05 0.47 10.35
CA ARG A 78 -8.45 0.49 8.93
C ARG A 78 -7.22 0.53 8.01
N PHE A 79 -6.26 1.41 8.29
CA PHE A 79 -5.00 1.45 7.54
C PHE A 79 -4.19 0.16 7.70
N ALA A 80 -4.11 -0.39 8.91
CA ALA A 80 -3.44 -1.67 9.17
C ALA A 80 -4.07 -2.82 8.36
N ARG A 81 -5.40 -2.89 8.27
CA ARG A 81 -6.08 -3.91 7.47
C ARG A 81 -5.82 -3.73 5.98
N LEU A 82 -5.84 -2.50 5.47
CA LEU A 82 -5.56 -2.18 4.07
C LEU A 82 -4.11 -2.55 3.68
N LEU A 83 -3.13 -2.08 4.45
CA LEU A 83 -1.71 -2.40 4.21
C LEU A 83 -1.42 -3.89 4.40
N GLY A 84 -2.02 -4.52 5.41
CA GLY A 84 -1.81 -5.93 5.71
C GLY A 84 -2.37 -6.85 4.64
N THR A 85 -3.60 -6.62 4.19
CA THR A 85 -4.20 -7.40 3.09
C THR A 85 -3.45 -7.17 1.78
N SER A 86 -3.11 -5.92 1.45
CA SER A 86 -2.42 -5.61 0.19
C SER A 86 -0.98 -6.14 0.17
N GLY A 87 -0.27 -6.03 1.30
CA GLY A 87 1.06 -6.62 1.49
C GLY A 87 1.03 -8.14 1.40
N PHE A 88 0.08 -8.78 2.09
CA PHE A 88 -0.06 -10.23 2.08
C PHE A 88 -0.44 -10.78 0.70
N LEU A 89 -1.47 -10.22 0.05
CA LEU A 89 -1.83 -10.64 -1.31
C LEU A 89 -0.69 -10.36 -2.29
N GLY A 90 0.03 -9.24 -2.15
CA GLY A 90 1.18 -8.92 -3.00
C GLY A 90 2.29 -9.95 -2.91
N LEU A 91 2.64 -10.38 -1.69
CA LEU A 91 3.61 -11.47 -1.48
C LEU A 91 3.08 -12.82 -2.00
N LEU A 92 1.79 -13.10 -1.81
CA LEU A 92 1.17 -14.33 -2.30
C LEU A 92 1.20 -14.41 -3.83
N PHE A 93 0.88 -13.33 -4.54
CA PHE A 93 0.99 -13.28 -5.99
C PHE A 93 2.44 -13.33 -6.46
N LEU A 94 3.37 -12.71 -5.73
CA LEU A 94 4.80 -12.85 -6.02
C LEU A 94 5.27 -14.31 -5.92
N PHE A 95 4.76 -15.04 -4.93
CA PHE A 95 5.02 -16.47 -4.80
C PHE A 95 4.44 -17.27 -5.97
N PHE A 96 3.19 -16.99 -6.39
CA PHE A 96 2.61 -17.65 -7.58
C PHE A 96 3.33 -17.28 -8.89
N ALA A 97 3.86 -16.07 -8.99
CA ALA A 97 4.69 -15.65 -10.11
C ALA A 97 6.05 -16.36 -10.12
N PHE A 98 6.61 -16.64 -8.93
CA PHE A 98 7.84 -17.42 -8.79
C PHE A 98 7.64 -18.88 -9.21
N GLU A 99 6.53 -19.49 -8.80
CA GLU A 99 6.10 -20.85 -9.21
C GLU A 99 5.58 -20.92 -10.66
N GLN A 100 5.58 -19.80 -11.39
CA GLN A 100 5.14 -19.70 -12.80
C GLN A 100 3.76 -20.32 -13.07
N ILE A 101 2.82 -20.19 -12.13
CA ILE A 101 1.46 -20.71 -12.30
C ILE A 101 0.78 -19.95 -13.45
N PRO A 102 0.32 -20.59 -14.54
CA PRO A 102 -0.05 -19.90 -15.78
C PRO A 102 -1.14 -18.81 -15.66
N LEU A 103 -2.08 -18.96 -14.73
CA LEU A 103 -3.17 -17.99 -14.51
C LEU A 103 -2.85 -17.00 -13.39
N PHE A 104 -2.17 -17.45 -12.32
CA PHE A 104 -1.91 -16.63 -11.13
C PHE A 104 -0.55 -15.92 -11.13
N GLY A 105 0.35 -16.31 -12.04
CA GLY A 105 1.64 -15.66 -12.25
C GLY A 105 1.60 -14.46 -13.20
N MET A 106 0.43 -14.15 -13.77
CA MET A 106 0.26 -12.96 -14.62
C MET A 106 0.52 -11.68 -13.83
N ARG A 107 1.29 -10.77 -14.44
CA ARG A 107 1.62 -9.47 -13.81
C ARG A 107 0.40 -8.57 -13.62
N PHE A 108 -0.68 -8.84 -14.36
CA PHE A 108 -2.00 -8.22 -14.19
C PHE A 108 -2.50 -8.21 -12.74
N TRP A 109 -2.22 -9.27 -11.95
CA TRP A 109 -2.69 -9.33 -10.56
C TRP A 109 -2.12 -8.20 -9.69
N PHE A 110 -0.88 -7.77 -9.96
CA PHE A 110 -0.29 -6.62 -9.26
C PHE A 110 -0.98 -5.30 -9.62
N LEU A 111 -1.38 -5.11 -10.88
CA LEU A 111 -2.17 -3.94 -11.28
C LEU A 111 -3.55 -3.95 -10.64
N LEU A 112 -4.22 -5.10 -10.63
CA LEU A 112 -5.53 -5.25 -9.99
C LEU A 112 -5.42 -4.94 -8.49
N LEU A 113 -4.39 -5.45 -7.81
CA LEU A 113 -4.09 -5.16 -6.42
C LEU A 113 -3.87 -3.66 -6.19
N PHE A 114 -3.10 -3.03 -7.07
CA PHE A 114 -2.82 -1.60 -6.98
C PHE A 114 -4.08 -0.76 -7.17
N LEU A 115 -4.94 -1.11 -8.12
CA LEU A 115 -6.22 -0.45 -8.34
C LEU A 115 -7.15 -0.61 -7.13
N LEU A 116 -7.27 -1.84 -6.60
CA LEU A 116 -8.07 -2.11 -5.41
C LEU A 116 -7.54 -1.34 -4.20
N PHE A 117 -6.22 -1.35 -4.00
CA PHE A 117 -5.55 -0.58 -2.95
C PHE A 117 -5.89 0.91 -3.07
N MET A 118 -5.82 1.49 -4.28
CA MET A 118 -6.13 2.91 -4.50
C MET A 118 -7.58 3.25 -4.21
N VAL A 119 -8.54 2.45 -4.69
CA VAL A 119 -9.97 2.66 -4.40
C VAL A 119 -10.23 2.61 -2.89
N TRP A 120 -9.61 1.65 -2.21
CA TRP A 120 -9.82 1.44 -0.78
C TRP A 120 -9.11 2.52 0.06
N LEU A 121 -7.93 2.96 -0.37
CA LEU A 121 -7.22 4.10 0.21
C LEU A 121 -8.04 5.38 0.09
N MET A 122 -8.63 5.66 -1.09
CA MET A 122 -9.51 6.82 -1.28
C MET A 122 -10.71 6.77 -0.33
N ARG A 123 -11.35 5.61 -0.16
CA ARG A 123 -12.47 5.46 0.78
C ARG A 123 -12.07 5.75 2.22
N ILE A 124 -10.89 5.30 2.66
CA ILE A 124 -10.37 5.60 4.00
C ILE A 124 -10.03 7.09 4.11
N ALA A 125 -9.39 7.69 3.10
CA ALA A 125 -9.05 9.11 3.09
C ALA A 125 -10.30 10.00 3.17
N LEU A 126 -11.33 9.69 2.36
CA LEU A 126 -12.62 10.37 2.41
C LEU A 126 -13.27 10.27 3.79
N PHE A 127 -13.25 9.08 4.40
CA PHE A 127 -13.75 8.87 5.77
C PHE A 127 -12.98 9.72 6.80
N VAL A 128 -11.65 9.77 6.69
CA VAL A 128 -10.80 10.55 7.61
C VAL A 128 -10.99 12.06 7.44
N VAL A 129 -11.24 12.55 6.22
CA VAL A 129 -11.43 14.00 6.00
C VAL A 129 -12.87 14.43 6.34
N ARG A 130 -13.87 13.64 5.95
CA ARG A 130 -15.29 14.03 6.05
C ARG A 130 -15.94 13.58 7.36
N ASP A 131 -15.76 12.33 7.76
CA ASP A 131 -16.52 11.73 8.86
C ASP A 131 -15.79 11.88 10.21
N TYR A 132 -14.46 11.85 10.20
CA TYR A 132 -13.63 12.05 11.40
C TYR A 132 -13.96 13.34 12.18
N PRO A 133 -14.07 14.54 11.57
CA PRO A 133 -14.39 15.75 12.33
C PRO A 133 -15.80 15.72 12.94
N ALA A 134 -16.77 15.11 12.25
CA ALA A 134 -18.14 14.98 12.74
C ALA A 134 -18.22 14.01 13.94
N LEU A 135 -17.56 12.86 13.82
CA LEU A 135 -17.47 11.86 14.89
C LEU A 135 -16.73 12.40 16.12
N ARG A 136 -15.66 13.19 15.92
CA ARG A 136 -14.93 13.82 17.03
C ARG A 136 -15.81 14.80 17.83
N ARG A 137 -16.69 15.55 17.16
CA ARG A 137 -17.63 16.48 17.82
C ARG A 137 -18.65 15.72 18.67
N GLN A 138 -19.23 14.66 18.13
CA GLN A 138 -20.17 13.81 18.88
C GLN A 138 -19.50 13.14 20.09
N ASP A 139 -18.26 12.69 19.97
CA ASP A 139 -17.53 12.08 21.09
C ASP A 139 -17.23 13.11 22.19
N THR A 140 -16.92 14.37 21.83
CA THR A 140 -16.77 15.45 22.82
C THR A 140 -18.07 15.84 23.51
N GLU A 141 -19.20 15.80 22.80
CA GLU A 141 -20.52 16.10 23.38
C GLU A 141 -20.98 14.99 24.32
N LYS A 142 -20.78 13.72 23.96
CA LYS A 142 -21.03 12.57 24.85
C LYS A 142 -20.21 12.65 26.13
N ARG A 143 -18.91 12.94 26.02
CA ARG A 143 -18.03 13.11 27.21
C ARG A 143 -18.43 14.29 28.08
N ARG A 144 -19.02 15.36 27.50
CA ARG A 144 -19.60 16.46 28.29
C ARG A 144 -20.86 15.99 29.01
N PHE A 145 -21.79 15.34 28.31
CA PHE A 145 -23.01 14.79 28.92
C PHE A 145 -22.71 13.80 30.04
N GLU A 146 -21.80 12.85 29.83
CA GLU A 146 -21.37 11.87 30.84
C GLU A 146 -20.74 12.54 32.09
N ARG A 147 -20.12 13.71 31.95
CA ARG A 147 -19.60 14.47 33.10
C ARG A 147 -20.70 15.00 34.01
N TYR A 148 -21.91 15.22 33.47
CA TYR A 148 -23.06 15.75 34.21
C TYR A 148 -24.05 14.66 34.67
N LEU A 149 -23.89 13.41 34.22
CA LEU A 149 -24.68 12.29 34.71
C LEU A 149 -24.02 11.71 35.98
N PRO A 150 -24.72 11.70 37.12
CA PRO A 150 -24.20 11.08 38.33
C PRO A 150 -23.97 9.59 38.06
N ASN A 151 -22.73 9.16 38.28
CA ASN A 151 -22.24 7.82 38.02
C ASN A 151 -23.15 6.79 38.73
N ARG A 152 -24.00 6.08 37.99
CA ARG A 152 -24.84 5.02 38.56
C ARG A 152 -23.94 3.81 38.80
N ARG A 153 -23.36 3.78 40.00
CA ARG A 153 -22.60 2.67 40.57
C ARG A 153 -23.51 1.43 40.54
N ASN A 154 -23.15 0.44 39.73
CA ASN A 154 -23.60 -0.95 39.88
C ASN A 154 -22.37 -1.79 40.18
#